data_AF-A0A7J6I3W0-F1
#
_entry.id   AF-A0A7J6I3W0-F1
#
_cell.length_a   1.000
_cell.length_b   1.000
_cell.length_c   1.000
_cell.angle_alpha   90.00
_cell.angle_beta   90.00
_cell.angle_gamma   90.00
#
_symmetry.space_group_name_H-M   'P 1'
#
loop_
_entity.id
_entity.type
_entity.pdbx_description
1 polymer ?
#
loop_
_entity_poly.entity_id
_entity_poly.type
_entity_poly.pdbx_seq_one_letter_code
_entity_poly.pdbx_strand_id
1 'polypeptide(L)'
;MSRKIVIYPNGFGEGNGTNISLFLQLDTSSLPQNTKLFVNYVLRLKHQINGKDFEQKANNVFFSSNGWGFPTFMSLAKFKQLNNGFLLNDTCIIEAQFEVLGLIKQH
;
A
#
# COMPACT_ATOMS: atom_id res chain seq x y z
N MET A 1 -13.00 11.92 -3.39
CA MET A 1 -11.75 11.15 -3.35
C MET A 1 -12.00 9.76 -2.79
N SER A 2 -12.08 8.75 -3.65
CA SER A 2 -12.11 7.34 -3.23
C SER A 2 -10.70 6.88 -2.85
N ARG A 3 -10.60 5.96 -1.89
CA ARG A 3 -9.33 5.45 -1.35
C ARG A 3 -9.40 3.92 -1.36
N LYS A 4 -8.41 3.26 -1.97
CA LYS A 4 -8.37 1.80 -2.09
C LYS A 4 -6.99 1.28 -1.74
N ILE A 5 -6.98 0.13 -1.07
CA ILE A 5 -5.78 -0.71 -0.97
C ILE A 5 -5.88 -1.74 -2.09
N VAL A 6 -4.82 -1.85 -2.88
CA VAL A 6 -4.69 -2.87 -3.93
C VAL A 6 -3.63 -3.86 -3.48
N ILE A 7 -4.02 -5.12 -3.40
CA ILE A 7 -3.14 -6.23 -3.04
C ILE A 7 -2.94 -7.16 -4.24
N TYR A 8 -1.69 -7.56 -4.45
CA TYR A 8 -1.35 -8.69 -5.30
C TYR A 8 -0.74 -9.77 -4.40
N PRO A 9 -1.52 -10.78 -3.99
CA PRO A 9 -1.07 -11.77 -3.02
C PRO A 9 0.15 -12.57 -3.49
N ASN A 10 0.31 -12.76 -4.80
CA ASN A 10 1.46 -13.44 -5.42
C ASN A 10 2.40 -12.45 -6.14
N GLY A 11 2.30 -11.17 -5.82
CA GLY A 11 3.20 -10.15 -6.32
C GLY A 11 2.79 -9.52 -7.64
N PHE A 12 3.46 -8.42 -7.95
CA PHE A 12 3.31 -7.60 -9.15
C PHE A 12 4.64 -6.92 -9.47
N GLY A 13 4.95 -6.74 -10.75
CA GLY A 13 6.20 -6.13 -11.19
C GLY A 13 7.42 -6.89 -10.66
N GLU A 14 8.33 -6.17 -10.00
CA GLU A 14 9.57 -6.72 -9.42
C GLU A 14 9.34 -7.81 -8.36
N GLY A 15 8.20 -7.81 -7.68
CA GLY A 15 7.85 -8.79 -6.65
C GLY A 15 7.08 -10.00 -7.17
N ASN A 16 6.86 -10.12 -8.48
CA ASN A 16 6.02 -11.16 -9.06
C ASN A 16 6.54 -12.57 -8.70
N GLY A 17 5.68 -13.39 -8.10
CA GLY A 17 5.97 -14.75 -7.67
C GLY A 17 6.81 -14.87 -6.39
N THR A 18 7.32 -13.78 -5.84
CA THR A 18 8.28 -13.80 -4.72
C THR A 18 7.80 -13.01 -3.49
N ASN A 19 6.96 -12.00 -3.69
CA ASN A 19 6.48 -11.11 -2.64
C ASN A 19 4.96 -10.91 -2.71
N ILE A 20 4.35 -10.53 -1.58
CA ILE A 20 3.12 -9.74 -1.62
C ILE A 20 3.48 -8.36 -2.12
N SER A 21 2.70 -7.82 -3.04
CA SER A 21 2.75 -6.40 -3.41
C SER A 21 1.54 -5.65 -2.87
N LEU A 22 1.78 -4.46 -2.33
CA LEU A 22 0.73 -3.60 -1.78
C LEU A 22 0.84 -2.20 -2.34
N PHE A 23 -0.31 -1.64 -2.74
CA PHE A 23 -0.41 -0.29 -3.28
C PHE A 23 -1.57 0.46 -2.65
N LEU A 24 -1.38 1.76 -2.45
CA LEU A 24 -2.43 2.73 -2.20
C LEU A 24 -2.88 3.29 -3.55
N GLN A 25 -4.17 3.34 -3.78
CA GLN A 25 -4.78 4.02 -4.92
C GLN A 25 -5.72 5.11 -4.40
N LEU A 26 -5.51 6.33 -4.88
CA LEU A 26 -6.34 7.48 -4.55
C LEU A 26 -7.00 7.98 -5.84
N ASP A 27 -8.32 8.02 -5.84
CA ASP A 27 -9.07 8.60 -6.95
C ASP A 27 -9.17 10.12 -6.77
N THR A 28 -8.47 10.84 -7.63
CA THR A 28 -8.39 12.30 -7.62
C THR A 28 -9.35 12.94 -8.62
N SER A 29 -10.26 12.18 -9.24
CA SER A 29 -11.23 12.71 -10.22
C SER A 29 -12.14 13.80 -9.67
N SER A 30 -12.39 13.81 -8.36
CA SER A 30 -13.18 14.84 -7.67
C SER A 30 -12.42 16.13 -7.38
N LEU A 31 -11.13 16.24 -7.73
CA LEU A 31 -10.32 17.43 -7.52
C LEU A 31 -10.38 18.34 -8.76
N PRO A 32 -9.99 19.64 -8.63
CA PRO A 32 -9.91 20.52 -9.78
C PRO A 32 -9.05 19.92 -10.90
N GLN A 33 -9.42 20.19 -12.14
CA GLN A 33 -8.67 19.71 -13.31
C GLN A 33 -7.21 20.16 -13.23
N ASN A 34 -6.30 19.34 -13.75
CA ASN A 34 -4.84 19.58 -13.74
C ASN A 34 -4.24 19.70 -12.34
N THR A 35 -4.87 19.08 -11.33
CA THR A 35 -4.27 18.95 -9.99
C THR A 35 -3.75 17.54 -9.73
N LYS A 36 -2.66 17.49 -8.96
CA LYS A 36 -2.11 16.26 -8.40
C LYS A 36 -2.01 16.38 -6.89
N LEU A 37 -2.11 15.27 -6.18
CA LEU A 37 -1.92 15.24 -4.72
C LEU A 37 -0.52 14.78 -4.39
N PHE A 38 0.19 15.54 -3.57
CA PHE A 38 1.40 15.06 -2.92
C PHE A 38 1.02 14.43 -1.58
N VAL A 39 1.34 13.15 -1.40
CA VAL A 39 0.85 12.34 -0.29
C VAL A 39 1.99 11.56 0.34
N ASN A 40 2.12 11.66 1.67
CA ASN A 40 2.85 10.70 2.48
C ASN A 40 1.93 9.54 2.82
N TYR A 41 2.41 8.30 2.70
CA TYR A 41 1.63 7.13 3.05
C TYR A 41 2.46 6.04 3.71
N VAL A 42 1.77 5.24 4.51
CA VAL A 42 2.27 4.05 5.19
C VAL A 42 1.36 2.89 4.82
N LEU A 43 1.95 1.81 4.31
CA LEU A 43 1.26 0.54 4.12
C LEU A 43 1.75 -0.44 5.17
N ARG A 44 0.80 -1.12 5.81
CA ARG A 44 1.02 -1.99 6.96
C ARG A 44 0.39 -3.35 6.80
N LEU A 45 1.11 -4.36 7.22
CA LEU A 45 0.57 -5.68 7.50
C LEU A 45 0.64 -5.90 9.01
N LYS A 46 -0.52 -6.08 9.64
CA LYS A 46 -0.61 -6.20 11.08
C LYS A 46 -0.08 -7.53 11.55
N HIS A 47 0.65 -7.49 12.65
CA HIS A 47 0.95 -8.71 13.39
C HIS A 47 -0.24 -9.04 14.30
N GLN A 48 -0.84 -10.21 14.13
CA GLN A 48 -2.15 -10.55 14.73
C GLN A 48 -2.06 -11.24 16.10
N ILE A 49 -0.85 -11.53 16.59
CA ILE A 49 -0.63 -12.12 17.93
C ILE A 49 -0.13 -11.03 18.89
N ASN A 50 1.19 -10.91 19.12
CA ASN A 50 1.78 -9.91 20.04
C ASN A 50 3.10 -9.31 19.54
N GLY A 51 3.36 -9.43 18.24
CA GLY A 51 4.57 -8.92 17.58
C GLY A 51 4.39 -7.52 17.01
N LYS A 52 5.42 -7.05 16.31
CA LYS A 52 5.39 -5.74 15.64
C LYS A 52 4.82 -5.86 14.24
N ASP A 53 4.01 -4.87 13.85
CA ASP A 53 3.54 -4.71 12.49
C ASP A 53 4.72 -4.61 11.51
N PHE A 54 4.50 -5.06 10.28
CA PHE A 54 5.42 -4.81 9.19
C PHE A 54 4.92 -3.61 8.39
N GLU A 55 5.72 -2.56 8.31
CA GLU A 55 5.34 -1.31 7.65
C GLU A 55 6.39 -0.82 6.67
N GLN A 56 5.93 -0.22 5.56
CA GLN A 56 6.76 0.57 4.67
C GLN A 56 6.11 1.93 4.42
N LYS A 57 6.95 2.96 4.26
CA LYS A 57 6.55 4.36 4.14
C LYS A 57 7.14 4.95 2.88
N ALA A 58 6.38 5.78 2.19
CA ALA A 58 6.85 6.52 1.04
C ALA A 58 6.00 7.78 0.83
N ASN A 59 6.46 8.64 -0.06
CA ASN A 59 5.76 9.82 -0.49
C ASN A 59 5.68 9.81 -2.02
N ASN A 60 4.51 10.10 -2.58
CA ASN A 60 4.33 10.09 -4.03
C ASN A 60 3.28 11.12 -4.48
N VAL A 61 3.28 11.36 -5.79
CA VAL A 61 2.32 12.25 -6.45
C VAL A 61 1.22 11.43 -7.11
N PHE A 62 0.01 11.54 -6.58
CA PHE A 62 -1.19 10.85 -7.06
C PHE A 62 -1.96 11.74 -8.03
N PHE A 63 -2.45 11.12 -9.11
CA PHE A 63 -3.26 11.80 -10.12
C PHE A 63 -4.15 10.79 -10.85
N SER A 64 -5.35 11.23 -11.22
CA SER A 64 -6.40 10.38 -11.79
C SER A 64 -6.68 9.19 -10.86
N SER A 65 -6.49 7.97 -11.33
CA SER A 65 -6.64 6.73 -10.56
C SER A 65 -5.34 5.92 -10.48
N ASN A 66 -4.17 6.57 -10.51
CA ASN A 66 -2.91 5.84 -10.36
C ASN A 66 -2.73 5.27 -8.94
N GLY A 67 -1.94 4.21 -8.84
CA GLY A 67 -1.58 3.57 -7.58
C GLY A 67 -0.08 3.67 -7.32
N TRP A 68 0.29 3.92 -6.06
CA TRP A 68 1.67 3.93 -5.60
C TRP A 68 1.83 2.96 -4.43
N GLY A 69 2.98 2.29 -4.36
CA GLY A 69 3.15 1.20 -3.42
C GLY A 69 4.49 0.51 -3.55
N PHE A 70 4.52 -0.73 -3.07
CA PHE A 70 5.73 -1.52 -2.94
C PHE A 70 5.51 -2.85 -3.69
N PRO A 71 6.11 -3.00 -4.89
CA PRO A 71 6.14 -4.28 -5.60
C PRO A 71 6.73 -5.39 -4.72
N THR A 72 7.76 -5.10 -3.95
CA THR A 72 8.44 -6.04 -3.05
C THR A 72 8.09 -5.75 -1.58
N PHE A 73 6.80 -5.71 -1.22
CA PHE A 73 6.37 -5.33 0.13
C PHE A 73 6.84 -6.30 1.21
N MET A 74 6.43 -7.58 1.13
CA MET A 74 6.87 -8.64 2.05
C MET A 74 7.07 -9.92 1.26
N SER A 75 8.17 -10.66 1.50
CA SER A 75 8.38 -11.93 0.81
C SER A 75 7.29 -12.94 1.16
N LEU A 76 6.89 -13.76 0.18
CA LEU A 76 5.92 -14.83 0.38
C LEU A 76 6.38 -15.82 1.44
N ALA A 77 7.68 -16.11 1.48
CA ALA A 77 8.28 -16.98 2.48
C ALA A 77 8.06 -16.44 3.90
N LYS A 78 8.28 -15.14 4.13
CA LYS A 78 8.04 -14.50 5.44
C LYS A 78 6.55 -14.44 5.77
N PHE A 79 5.71 -14.13 4.79
CA PHE A 79 4.26 -14.00 4.99
C PHE A 79 3.60 -15.32 5.41
N LYS A 80 3.97 -16.43 4.74
CA LYS A 80 3.36 -17.75 4.95
C LYS A 80 3.92 -18.51 6.16
N GLN A 81 4.95 -17.99 6.82
CA GLN A 81 5.49 -18.60 8.04
C GLN A 81 4.49 -18.43 9.19
N LEU A 82 3.90 -19.54 9.64
CA LEU A 82 2.87 -19.57 10.70
C LEU A 82 3.28 -18.80 11.97
N ASN A 83 4.55 -18.89 12.35
CA ASN A 83 5.06 -18.25 13.56
C ASN A 83 5.32 -16.75 13.43
N ASN A 84 5.19 -16.16 12.23
CA ASN A 84 5.40 -14.73 12.01
C ASN A 84 4.15 -13.89 12.28
N GLY A 85 2.99 -14.51 12.55
CA GLY A 85 1.78 -13.83 13.01
C GLY A 85 1.11 -12.89 12.00
N PHE A 86 1.56 -12.84 10.75
CA PHE A 86 0.97 -12.00 9.70
C PHE A 86 -0.20 -12.66 8.96
N LEU A 87 -0.20 -14.00 8.89
CA LEU A 87 -1.29 -14.82 8.37
C LEU A 87 -1.76 -15.76 9.48
N LEU A 88 -2.98 -15.55 9.96
CA LEU A 88 -3.58 -16.31 11.05
C LEU A 88 -4.97 -16.78 10.60
N ASN A 89 -5.21 -18.09 10.63
CA ASN A 89 -6.48 -18.69 10.18
C ASN A 89 -6.88 -18.21 8.77
N ASP A 90 -5.94 -18.30 7.82
CA ASP A 90 -6.08 -17.83 6.43
C ASP A 90 -6.50 -16.36 6.28
N THR A 91 -6.33 -15.56 7.33
CA THR A 91 -6.70 -14.15 7.38
C THR A 91 -5.46 -13.29 7.64
N CYS A 92 -5.39 -12.13 6.99
CA CYS A 92 -4.42 -11.09 7.27
C CYS A 92 -5.12 -9.74 7.37
N ILE A 93 -4.54 -8.82 8.13
CA ILE A 93 -5.06 -7.46 8.29
C ILE A 93 -4.08 -6.49 7.68
N ILE A 94 -4.55 -5.72 6.72
CA ILE A 94 -3.76 -4.72 6.00
C ILE A 94 -4.32 -3.34 6.35
N GLU A 95 -3.42 -2.43 6.68
CA GLU A 95 -3.75 -1.03 6.95
C GLU A 95 -3.06 -0.12 5.95
N ALA A 96 -3.73 0.97 5.60
CA ALA A 96 -3.13 2.09 4.91
C ALA A 96 -3.40 3.37 5.71
N GLN A 97 -2.36 4.12 6.00
CA GLN A 97 -2.46 5.49 6.52
C GLN A 97 -1.84 6.43 5.51
N PHE A 98 -2.41 7.61 5.35
CA PHE A 98 -1.86 8.61 4.46
C PHE A 98 -2.22 10.02 4.91
N GLU A 99 -1.36 10.96 4.55
CA GLU A 99 -1.46 12.37 4.84
C GLU A 99 -1.27 13.15 3.53
N VAL A 100 -2.25 14.00 3.21
CA VAL A 100 -2.15 14.90 2.05
C VAL A 100 -1.29 16.08 2.45
N LEU A 101 -0.12 16.20 1.83
CA LEU A 101 0.81 17.30 2.07
C LEU A 101 0.50 18.54 1.24
N GLY A 102 -0.16 18.37 0.09
CA GLY A 102 -0.58 19.50 -0.73
C GLY A 102 -1.15 19.13 -2.10
N LEU A 103 -1.69 20.15 -2.76
CA LEU A 103 -2.14 20.12 -4.15
C LEU A 103 -1.08 20.76 -5.05
N ILE A 104 -0.67 20.04 -6.09
CA ILE A 104 0.24 20.53 -7.12
C ILE A 104 -0.59 20.88 -8.36
N LYS A 105 -0.54 22.13 -8.81
CA LYS A 105 -1.11 22.53 -10.10
C LYS A 105 -0.11 22.23 -11.22
N GLN A 106 -0.57 21.62 -12.32
CA GLN A 106 0.21 21.60 -13.56
C GLN A 106 -0.06 22.88 -14.35
N HIS A 107 1.02 23.55 -14.76
CA HIS A 107 1.01 24.63 -15.74
C HIS A 107 0.97 24.04 -17.16
#